data_AF-A0A955S3K3-F1
#
_entry.id   AF-A0A955S3K3-F1
#
_cell.length_a   1.000
_cell.length_b   1.000
_cell.length_c   1.000
_cell.angle_alpha   90.00
_cell.angle_beta   90.00
_cell.angle_gamma   90.00
#
_symmetry.space_group_name_H-M   'P 1'
#
loop_
_entity.id
_entity.type
_entity.pdbx_description
1 polymer ?
#
loop_
_entity_poly.entity_id
_entity_poly.type
_entity_poly.pdbx_seq_one_letter_code
_entity_poly.pdbx_strand_id
1 'polypeptide(L)'
;MCSLILGLVGTAGAQLEGKEIRNREHQTLDLLSNIDTYNINDERLRMDAAKAHYNMGNIYFEKGYYEIAAREYYQAVTLMPNDPDTHFNLAFVSSEYLRDFKTALKHYKMYLYLNPDAKDRAFVNEKIMHAQLEIRGTLDSILEKDINK
;
A
#
# COMPACT_ATOMS: atom_id res chain seq x y z
N MET A 1 29.37 44.25 7.09
CA MET A 1 29.84 42.86 7.16
C MET A 1 29.13 42.16 8.31
N CYS A 2 28.81 40.88 8.13
CA CYS A 2 28.20 39.94 9.10
C CYS A 2 26.71 40.16 9.41
N SER A 3 25.81 39.17 9.33
CA SER A 3 25.92 37.76 8.94
C SER A 3 24.53 37.28 8.52
N LEU A 4 24.43 36.80 7.28
CA LEU A 4 23.23 36.25 6.67
C LEU A 4 23.42 34.73 6.56
N ILE A 5 23.49 34.00 7.69
CA ILE A 5 23.61 32.53 7.69
C ILE A 5 22.93 31.94 8.94
N LEU A 6 21.59 31.90 8.95
CA LEU A 6 20.83 31.13 9.96
C LEU A 6 19.59 30.43 9.39
N GLY A 7 19.61 30.11 8.08
CA GLY A 7 18.49 29.48 7.39
C GLY A 7 18.75 28.11 6.75
N LEU A 8 19.98 27.58 6.79
CA LEU A 8 20.36 26.38 6.02
C LEU A 8 20.62 25.12 6.85
N VAL A 9 20.79 25.23 8.17
CA VAL A 9 21.15 24.08 9.03
C VAL A 9 19.92 23.27 9.46
N GLY A 10 18.76 23.92 9.62
CA GLY A 10 17.53 23.26 10.09
C GLY A 10 16.84 22.37 9.05
N THR A 11 16.88 22.74 7.76
CA THR A 11 16.23 21.98 6.69
C THR A 11 17.09 20.80 6.22
N ALA A 12 18.41 20.97 6.19
CA ALA A 12 19.35 19.90 5.86
C ALA A 12 19.32 18.78 6.91
N GLY A 13 19.27 19.12 8.21
CA GLY A 13 19.16 18.14 9.30
C GLY A 13 17.89 17.30 9.21
N ALA A 14 16.72 17.93 9.05
CA ALA A 14 15.44 17.22 8.92
C ALA A 14 15.35 16.37 7.63
N GLN A 15 15.98 16.81 6.54
CA GLN A 15 15.99 16.08 5.27
C GLN A 15 16.97 14.90 5.28
N LEU A 16 18.07 15.00 6.02
CA LEU A 16 18.99 13.90 6.28
C LEU A 16 18.37 12.86 7.21
N GLU A 17 17.73 13.28 8.31
CA GLU A 17 16.99 12.39 9.21
C GLU A 17 15.88 11.63 8.47
N GLY A 18 15.07 12.32 7.64
CA GLY A 18 14.05 11.66 6.84
C GLY A 18 14.62 10.66 5.81
N LYS A 19 15.82 10.91 5.28
CA LYS A 19 16.50 9.98 4.35
C LYS A 19 17.11 8.79 5.08
N GLU A 20 17.62 9.01 6.29
CA GLU A 20 18.21 7.98 7.13
C GLU A 20 17.14 7.06 7.75
N ILE A 21 15.99 7.60 8.12
CA ILE A 21 14.80 6.84 8.51
C ILE A 21 14.32 5.99 7.33
N ARG A 22 14.14 6.57 6.14
CA ARG A 22 13.77 5.81 4.92
C ARG A 22 14.78 4.70 4.59
N ASN A 23 16.07 4.95 4.79
CA ASN A 23 17.11 3.94 4.57
C ASN A 23 17.08 2.82 5.62
N ARG A 24 16.87 3.16 6.90
CA ARG A 24 16.71 2.15 7.97
C ARG A 24 15.43 1.34 7.81
N GLU A 25 14.36 1.99 7.37
CA GLU A 25 13.11 1.31 6.99
C GLU A 25 13.35 0.35 5.84
N HIS A 26 14.01 0.79 4.75
CA HIS A 26 14.37 -0.08 3.64
C HIS A 26 15.23 -1.27 4.08
N GLN A 27 16.23 -1.06 4.95
CA GLN A 27 17.05 -2.14 5.50
C GLN A 27 16.25 -3.09 6.39
N THR A 28 15.28 -2.58 7.15
CA THR A 28 14.39 -3.39 7.99
C THR A 28 13.45 -4.21 7.11
N LEU A 29 12.93 -3.63 6.02
CA LEU A 29 12.10 -4.29 5.02
C LEU A 29 12.87 -5.37 4.25
N ASP A 30 14.14 -5.12 3.91
CA ASP A 30 15.02 -6.13 3.32
C ASP A 30 15.26 -7.29 4.31
N LEU A 31 15.38 -7.00 5.61
CA LEU A 31 15.53 -8.03 6.65
C LEU A 31 14.25 -8.86 6.84
N LEU A 32 13.07 -8.23 6.78
CA LEU A 32 11.77 -8.90 6.85
C LEU A 32 11.53 -9.78 5.62
N SER A 33 11.83 -9.25 4.42
CA SER A 33 11.82 -10.01 3.16
C SER A 33 12.73 -11.23 3.20
N ASN A 34 13.89 -11.11 3.85
CA ASN A 34 14.78 -12.25 4.08
C ASN A 34 14.17 -13.27 5.05
N ILE A 35 13.45 -12.85 6.10
CA ILE A 35 12.74 -13.77 7.02
C ILE A 35 11.61 -14.51 6.30
N ASP A 36 10.86 -13.84 5.42
CA ASP A 36 9.80 -14.43 4.60
C ASP A 36 10.34 -15.53 3.68
N THR A 37 11.54 -15.31 3.14
CA THR A 37 12.21 -16.25 2.23
C THR A 37 12.68 -17.52 2.96
N TYR A 38 12.98 -17.45 4.27
CA TYR A 38 13.53 -18.56 5.04
C TYR A 38 12.48 -19.46 5.73
N ASN A 39 11.19 -19.10 5.75
CA ASN A 39 10.22 -19.86 6.56
C ASN A 39 8.80 -20.04 5.99
N ILE A 40 8.69 -20.16 4.67
CA ILE A 40 7.43 -20.50 3.97
C ILE A 40 6.82 -21.88 4.34
N ASN A 41 7.53 -22.72 5.11
CA ASN A 41 7.06 -24.06 5.51
C ASN A 41 6.40 -24.10 6.90
N ASP A 42 6.67 -23.14 7.78
CA ASP A 42 6.04 -23.07 9.11
C ASP A 42 4.84 -22.11 9.04
N GLU A 43 3.63 -22.67 9.06
CA GLU A 43 2.38 -21.93 8.97
C GLU A 43 2.25 -20.85 10.05
N ARG A 44 2.72 -21.11 11.28
CA ARG A 44 2.64 -20.14 12.37
C ARG A 44 3.53 -18.94 12.10
N LEU A 45 4.76 -19.19 11.66
CA LEU A 45 5.70 -18.10 11.37
C LEU A 45 5.25 -17.27 10.16
N ARG A 46 4.66 -17.91 9.15
CA ARG A 46 4.01 -17.19 8.03
C ARG A 46 2.86 -16.30 8.51
N MET A 47 2.00 -16.80 9.40
CA MET A 47 0.89 -16.03 9.97
C MET A 47 1.39 -14.85 10.81
N ASP A 48 2.43 -15.05 11.62
CA ASP A 48 3.00 -13.99 12.46
C ASP A 48 3.68 -12.91 11.61
N ALA A 49 4.42 -13.30 10.57
CA ALA A 49 5.01 -12.38 9.60
C ALA A 49 3.93 -11.57 8.85
N ALA A 50 2.86 -12.23 8.38
CA ALA A 50 1.75 -11.55 7.73
C ALA A 50 1.10 -10.50 8.64
N LYS A 51 0.86 -10.84 9.92
CA LYS A 51 0.32 -9.89 10.91
C LYS A 51 1.28 -8.72 11.18
N ALA A 52 2.59 -8.98 11.21
CA ALA A 52 3.58 -7.92 11.40
C ALA A 52 3.53 -6.92 10.24
N HIS A 53 3.52 -7.40 8.99
CA HIS A 53 3.35 -6.57 7.81
C HIS A 53 2.01 -5.81 7.81
N TYR A 54 0.90 -6.48 8.14
CA TYR A 54 -0.40 -5.82 8.26
C TYR A 54 -0.37 -4.66 9.28
N ASN A 55 0.21 -4.88 10.46
CA ASN A 55 0.32 -3.85 11.48
C ASN A 55 1.26 -2.71 11.07
N MET A 56 2.37 -3.02 10.39
CA MET A 56 3.24 -1.99 9.81
C MET A 56 2.49 -1.16 8.78
N GLY A 57 1.68 -1.80 7.92
CA GLY A 57 0.80 -1.12 6.98
C GLY A 57 -0.13 -0.13 7.67
N ASN A 58 -0.78 -0.53 8.75
CA ASN A 58 -1.63 0.37 9.55
C ASN A 58 -0.85 1.56 10.12
N ILE A 59 0.34 1.32 10.68
CA ILE A 59 1.20 2.37 11.24
C ILE A 59 1.62 3.37 10.15
N TYR A 60 2.02 2.88 8.97
CA TYR A 60 2.40 3.74 7.86
C TYR A 60 1.21 4.51 7.29
N PHE A 61 0.04 3.87 7.25
CA PHE A 61 -1.21 4.50 6.84
C PHE A 61 -1.58 5.66 7.77
N GLU A 62 -1.56 5.45 9.08
CA GLU A 62 -1.82 6.49 10.09
C GLU A 62 -0.85 7.67 10.00
N LYS A 63 0.40 7.41 9.60
CA LYS A 63 1.43 8.44 9.37
C LYS A 63 1.31 9.13 8.01
N GLY A 64 0.39 8.71 7.15
CA GLY A 64 0.20 9.26 5.80
C GLY A 64 1.22 8.78 4.76
N TYR A 65 2.01 7.75 5.06
CA TYR A 65 2.98 7.15 4.14
C TYR A 65 2.33 6.04 3.31
N TYR A 66 1.42 6.44 2.42
CA TYR A 66 0.50 5.52 1.74
C TYR A 66 1.19 4.52 0.80
N GLU A 67 2.27 4.89 0.10
CA GLU A 67 3.03 3.98 -0.76
C GLU A 67 3.71 2.87 0.05
N ILE A 68 4.20 3.21 1.25
CA ILE A 68 4.82 2.24 2.16
C ILE A 68 3.73 1.35 2.75
N ALA A 69 2.62 1.94 3.20
CA ALA A 69 1.47 1.18 3.70
C ALA A 69 0.97 0.14 2.69
N ALA A 70 0.81 0.52 1.42
CA ALA A 70 0.41 -0.39 0.35
C ALA A 70 1.43 -1.53 0.15
N ARG A 71 2.73 -1.25 0.25
CA ARG A 71 3.78 -2.28 0.18
C ARG A 71 3.69 -3.28 1.32
N GLU A 72 3.48 -2.81 2.54
CA GLU A 72 3.33 -3.67 3.71
C GLU A 72 2.08 -4.54 3.62
N TYR A 73 0.93 -3.96 3.25
CA TYR A 73 -0.26 -4.76 3.02
C TYR A 73 -0.08 -5.77 1.89
N TYR A 74 0.70 -5.43 0.85
CA TYR A 74 1.04 -6.35 -0.23
C TYR A 74 1.86 -7.56 0.26
N GLN A 75 2.83 -7.35 1.15
CA GLN A 75 3.56 -8.46 1.77
C GLN A 75 2.63 -9.33 2.62
N ALA A 76 1.76 -8.70 3.42
CA ALA A 76 0.77 -9.42 4.24
C ALA A 76 -0.18 -10.30 3.39
N VAL A 77 -0.74 -9.81 2.28
CA VAL A 77 -1.57 -10.65 1.39
C VAL A 77 -0.76 -11.72 0.66
N THR A 78 0.54 -11.52 0.45
CA THR A 78 1.39 -12.55 -0.17
C THR A 78 1.60 -13.73 0.78
N LEU A 79 1.77 -13.44 2.07
CA LEU A 79 1.96 -14.44 3.12
C LEU A 79 0.63 -15.11 3.53
N MET A 80 -0.47 -14.35 3.57
CA MET A 80 -1.80 -14.81 3.95
C MET A 80 -2.85 -14.34 2.91
N PRO A 81 -2.96 -15.01 1.75
CA PRO A 81 -3.83 -14.58 0.66
C PRO A 81 -5.34 -14.74 0.94
N ASN A 82 -5.70 -15.40 2.05
CA ASN A 82 -7.09 -15.63 2.44
C ASN A 82 -7.54 -14.70 3.58
N ASP A 83 -6.76 -13.66 3.91
CA ASP A 83 -7.15 -12.68 4.91
C ASP A 83 -7.95 -11.52 4.28
N PRO A 84 -9.28 -11.45 4.49
CA PRO A 84 -10.11 -10.42 3.87
C PRO A 84 -9.70 -9.00 4.31
N ASP A 85 -9.30 -8.81 5.57
CA ASP A 85 -9.04 -7.47 6.12
C ASP A 85 -7.82 -6.83 5.46
N THR A 86 -6.74 -7.59 5.26
CA THR A 86 -5.58 -7.10 4.51
C THR A 86 -5.95 -6.79 3.04
N HIS A 87 -6.81 -7.61 2.41
CA HIS A 87 -7.31 -7.32 1.06
C HIS A 87 -8.09 -5.99 1.00
N PHE A 88 -8.96 -5.73 1.98
CA PHE A 88 -9.69 -4.47 2.07
C PHE A 88 -8.73 -3.28 2.25
N ASN A 89 -7.79 -3.36 3.19
CA ASN A 89 -6.87 -2.24 3.48
C ASN A 89 -5.94 -1.91 2.30
N LEU A 90 -5.40 -2.94 1.62
CA LEU A 90 -4.63 -2.73 0.40
C LEU A 90 -5.48 -2.06 -0.69
N ALA A 91 -6.72 -2.54 -0.89
CA ALA A 91 -7.59 -1.95 -1.89
C ALA A 91 -7.94 -0.48 -1.58
N PHE A 92 -8.20 -0.18 -0.31
CA PHE A 92 -8.54 1.15 0.16
C PHE A 92 -7.38 2.13 0.01
N VAL A 93 -6.18 1.77 0.46
CA VAL A 93 -5.02 2.67 0.30
C VAL A 93 -4.71 2.89 -1.19
N SER A 94 -4.82 1.85 -2.01
CA SER A 94 -4.61 1.94 -3.46
C SER A 94 -5.64 2.84 -4.15
N SER A 95 -6.94 2.78 -3.81
CA SER A 95 -7.96 3.61 -4.45
C SER A 95 -7.93 5.06 -3.98
N GLU A 96 -7.91 5.28 -2.65
CA GLU A 96 -8.17 6.60 -2.08
C GLU A 96 -6.94 7.51 -2.11
N TYR A 97 -5.73 6.93 -2.03
CA TYR A 97 -4.50 7.72 -1.84
C TYR A 97 -3.54 7.60 -3.02
N LEU A 98 -3.47 6.43 -3.66
CA LEU A 98 -2.49 6.17 -4.73
C LEU A 98 -3.07 6.25 -6.13
N ARG A 99 -4.41 6.31 -6.27
CA ARG A 99 -5.13 6.20 -7.56
C ARG A 99 -4.76 4.96 -8.38
N ASP A 100 -4.29 3.90 -7.72
CA ASP A 100 -4.06 2.60 -8.34
C ASP A 100 -5.37 1.79 -8.33
N PHE A 101 -6.26 2.18 -9.23
CA PHE A 101 -7.59 1.58 -9.33
C PHE A 101 -7.54 0.12 -9.80
N LYS A 102 -6.47 -0.30 -10.49
CA LYS A 102 -6.31 -1.70 -10.92
C LYS A 102 -6.07 -2.61 -9.71
N THR A 103 -5.14 -2.24 -8.84
CA THR A 103 -4.89 -2.96 -7.59
C THR A 103 -6.12 -2.92 -6.70
N ALA A 104 -6.73 -1.74 -6.54
CA ALA A 104 -7.95 -1.61 -5.73
C ALA A 104 -9.08 -2.53 -6.19
N LEU A 105 -9.39 -2.54 -7.50
CA LEU A 105 -10.45 -3.37 -8.05
C LEU A 105 -10.20 -4.87 -7.80
N LYS A 106 -8.96 -5.33 -7.97
CA LYS A 106 -8.57 -6.72 -7.71
C LYS A 106 -8.83 -7.09 -6.25
N HIS A 107 -8.34 -6.27 -5.32
CA HIS A 107 -8.33 -6.61 -3.90
C HIS A 107 -9.70 -6.39 -3.23
N TYR A 108 -10.51 -5.41 -3.64
CA TYR A 108 -11.90 -5.30 -3.19
C TYR A 108 -12.76 -6.49 -3.63
N LYS A 109 -12.58 -6.97 -4.87
CA LYS A 109 -13.28 -8.19 -5.33
C LYS A 109 -12.87 -9.41 -4.52
N MET A 110 -11.59 -9.52 -4.16
CA MET A 110 -11.12 -10.61 -3.31
C MET A 110 -11.67 -10.51 -1.89
N TYR A 111 -11.75 -9.31 -1.31
CA TYR A 111 -12.41 -9.08 -0.02
C TYR A 111 -13.84 -9.62 -0.01
N LEU A 112 -14.67 -9.26 -1.00
CA LEU A 112 -16.04 -9.74 -1.09
C LEU A 112 -16.16 -11.23 -1.43
N TYR A 113 -15.15 -11.80 -2.08
CA TYR A 113 -15.09 -13.24 -2.34
C TYR A 113 -14.81 -14.02 -1.05
N LEU A 114 -13.86 -13.56 -0.24
CA LEU A 114 -13.48 -14.17 1.03
C LEU A 114 -14.50 -13.92 2.14
N ASN A 115 -15.19 -12.77 2.08
CA ASN A 115 -16.23 -12.39 3.04
C ASN A 115 -17.55 -12.07 2.32
N PRO A 116 -18.30 -13.11 1.87
CA PRO A 116 -19.53 -12.93 1.11
C PRO A 116 -20.68 -12.37 1.94
N ASP A 117 -20.59 -12.25 3.26
CA ASP A 117 -21.63 -11.65 4.11
C ASP A 117 -21.11 -10.38 4.82
N ALA A 118 -20.09 -9.76 4.24
CA ALA A 118 -19.51 -8.51 4.72
C ALA A 118 -20.59 -7.44 4.94
N LYS A 119 -20.65 -6.90 6.17
CA LYS A 119 -21.64 -5.90 6.58
C LYS A 119 -21.50 -4.60 5.77
N ASP A 120 -20.29 -4.30 5.33
CA ASP A 120 -19.89 -3.15 4.53
C ASP A 120 -19.85 -3.46 3.02
N ARG A 121 -20.43 -4.58 2.57
CA ARG A 121 -20.50 -4.95 1.14
C ARG A 121 -20.97 -3.81 0.24
N ALA A 122 -21.99 -3.05 0.67
CA ALA A 122 -22.53 -1.96 -0.13
C ALA A 122 -21.48 -0.88 -0.41
N PHE A 123 -20.71 -0.50 0.62
CA PHE A 123 -19.60 0.44 0.50
C PHE A 123 -18.52 -0.11 -0.43
N VAL A 124 -18.14 -1.38 -0.29
CA VAL A 124 -17.10 -1.98 -1.16
C VAL A 124 -17.56 -2.07 -2.61
N ASN A 125 -18.83 -2.39 -2.88
CA ASN A 125 -19.38 -2.39 -4.23
C ASN A 125 -19.34 -0.99 -4.87
N GLU A 126 -19.60 0.06 -4.10
CA GLU A 126 -19.43 1.45 -4.57
C GLU A 126 -17.98 1.73 -4.97
N LYS A 127 -17.01 1.32 -4.13
CA LYS A 127 -15.58 1.47 -4.44
C LYS A 127 -15.14 0.68 -5.67
N ILE A 128 -15.65 -0.54 -5.86
CA ILE A 128 -15.42 -1.34 -7.08
C ILE A 128 -15.96 -0.59 -8.31
N MET A 129 -17.18 -0.08 -8.25
CA MET A 129 -17.79 0.65 -9.36
C MET A 129 -16.97 1.90 -9.72
N HIS A 130 -16.57 2.67 -8.71
CA HIS A 130 -15.71 3.85 -8.90
C HIS A 130 -14.37 3.48 -9.56
N ALA A 131 -13.69 2.45 -9.06
CA ALA A 131 -12.43 1.98 -9.65
C ALA A 131 -12.60 1.54 -11.12
N GLN A 132 -13.72 0.88 -11.46
CA GLN A 132 -14.02 0.48 -12.84
C GLN A 132 -14.23 1.69 -13.77
N LEU A 133 -14.92 2.73 -13.30
CA LEU A 133 -15.14 3.96 -14.07
C LEU A 133 -13.82 4.69 -14.37
N GLU A 134 -12.95 4.85 -13.37
CA GLU A 134 -11.64 5.49 -13.54
C GLU A 134 -10.74 4.72 -14.51
N ILE A 135 -10.72 3.39 -14.42
CA ILE A 135 -9.96 2.53 -15.36
C ILE A 135 -10.49 2.72 -16.78
N ARG A 136 -11.82 2.72 -16.96
CA ARG A 136 -12.45 2.91 -18.28
C ARG A 136 -12.10 4.27 -18.87
N GLY A 137 -12.27 5.35 -18.12
CA GLY A 137 -11.96 6.70 -18.60
C GLY A 137 -10.48 6.85 -18.99
N THR A 138 -9.58 6.22 -18.24
CA THR A 138 -8.16 6.16 -18.60
C THR A 138 -7.94 5.43 -19.92
N LEU A 139 -8.57 4.27 -20.13
CA LEU A 139 -8.45 3.50 -21.37
C LEU A 139 -8.98 4.27 -22.58
N ASP A 140 -10.15 4.92 -22.44
CA ASP A 140 -10.76 5.69 -23.52
C ASP A 140 -9.83 6.84 -23.96
N SER A 141 -9.25 7.57 -23.00
CA SER A 141 -8.29 8.65 -23.31
C SER A 141 -7.02 8.18 -24.02
N ILE A 142 -6.53 6.97 -23.70
CA ILE A 142 -5.35 6.38 -24.36
C ILE A 142 -5.70 6.04 -25.81
N LEU A 143 -6.85 5.41 -26.03
CA LEU A 143 -7.32 5.02 -27.37
C LEU A 143 -7.53 6.24 -28.27
N GLU A 144 -8.15 7.31 -27.77
CA GLU A 144 -8.32 8.56 -28.53
C GLU A 144 -6.99 9.18 -28.95
N LYS A 145 -5.97 9.13 -28.08
CA LYS A 145 -4.63 9.65 -28.41
C LYS A 145 -3.94 8.84 -29.50
N ASP A 146 -4.17 7.53 -29.54
CA ASP A 146 -3.56 6.64 -30.52
C ASP A 146 -4.27 6.71 -31.89
N ILE A 147 -5.57 7.00 -31.91
CA ILE A 147 -6.33 7.25 -33.16
C ILE A 147 -5.94 8.59 -33.82
N ASN A 148 -5.63 9.61 -33.00
CA ASN A 148 -5.35 10.97 -33.47
C ASN A 148 -3.85 11.23 -33.82
N LYS A 149 -3.03 10.19 -33.90
CA LYS A 149 -1.62 10.24 -34.34
C LYS A 149 -1.45 9.65 -35.73
#